data_AF-A0AAF0IN88-F1
#
_entry.id   AF-A0AAF0IN88-F1
#
_cell.length_a   1.000
_cell.length_b   1.000
_cell.length_c   1.000
_cell.angle_alpha   90.00
_cell.angle_beta   90.00
_cell.angle_gamma   90.00
#
_symmetry.space_group_name_H-M   'P 1'
#
loop_
_entity.id
_entity.type
_entity.pdbx_description
1 polymer ?
#
loop_
_entity_poly.entity_id
_entity_poly.type
_entity_poly.pdbx_seq_one_letter_code
_entity_poly.pdbx_strand_id
1 'polypeptide(L)'
;MHDASLAWAAVRAAGLSTASIESLADAAIEAARCVPATDIATHALPTDAMLAPGISSVRCAPTATADARAFLADVAADTRIESVVTHVLQTYLRPLFARAAQHSRVQASGRAAHGARPLVWEDERPVWDDGSGAPNVLAWCVHALAHGAPEAWERVWPLVVPPIMVLLDAPGAYPKLLGACVAGEMLLPEAHACVPAELLRRTGLAELLDDALHSAMHHLSDAEVGAVLLSATLQTRYGLVRALYPAVDATSEAFEAYMRLFSDGILAALSYCAPPSASAPALRAPPGTALGSARLQHSLAGVACAWFWNAFLDWAAGWIAHAFEATTSMDTAPQRSMTSVVNEITQQDTVGDEKPVSGVAHDWAEAAHVLLASVLQTLHAVQAMVALAAEVDAAPPAPPALAIPTQLPGLHTYANEVVCASAQCYVSLTSLDVRDDGDALDEISGILQELRTLCATLHTLDPALDETWDALHRWAAVRPLVAT
;
A
#
# COMPACT_ATOMS: atom_id res chain seq x y z
N MET A 1 -21.49 20.21 -11.26
CA MET A 1 -21.84 19.65 -9.93
C MET A 1 -23.35 19.56 -9.71
N HIS A 2 -24.17 20.56 -10.04
CA HIS A 2 -25.62 20.50 -9.74
C HIS A 2 -26.43 19.45 -10.52
N ASP A 3 -26.07 19.12 -11.77
CA ASP A 3 -26.90 18.18 -12.56
C ASP A 3 -26.72 16.70 -12.20
N ALA A 4 -25.51 16.26 -11.83
CA ALA A 4 -25.27 14.85 -11.48
C ALA A 4 -25.98 14.43 -10.19
N SER A 5 -26.18 15.38 -9.26
CA SER A 5 -26.94 15.15 -8.03
C SER A 5 -28.42 14.83 -8.32
N LEU A 6 -28.96 15.20 -9.49
CA LEU A 6 -30.39 15.12 -9.78
C LEU A 6 -30.83 13.74 -10.31
N ALA A 7 -29.98 13.03 -11.06
CA ALA A 7 -30.40 11.83 -11.79
C ALA A 7 -30.78 10.65 -10.85
N TRP A 8 -29.84 10.20 -10.04
CA TRP A 8 -30.05 9.20 -9.00
C TRP A 8 -30.96 9.65 -7.84
N ALA A 9 -30.99 10.94 -7.49
CA ALA A 9 -31.97 11.45 -6.53
C ALA A 9 -33.40 11.34 -7.06
N ALA A 10 -33.61 11.57 -8.37
CA ALA A 10 -34.89 11.36 -9.02
C ALA A 10 -35.27 9.87 -9.08
N VAL A 11 -34.32 8.97 -9.38
CA VAL A 11 -34.55 7.52 -9.34
C VAL A 11 -34.89 7.04 -7.93
N ARG A 12 -34.18 7.54 -6.91
CA ARG A 12 -34.47 7.25 -5.50
C ARG A 12 -35.86 7.76 -5.10
N ALA A 13 -36.25 8.96 -5.55
CA ALA A 13 -37.58 9.52 -5.28
C ALA A 13 -38.72 8.77 -6.00
N ALA A 14 -38.48 8.27 -7.22
CA ALA A 14 -39.43 7.45 -7.97
C ALA A 14 -39.55 6.02 -7.43
N GLY A 15 -38.55 5.56 -6.66
CA GLY A 15 -38.45 4.22 -6.10
C GLY A 15 -37.80 3.23 -7.07
N LEU A 16 -36.80 2.50 -6.59
CA LEU A 16 -35.98 1.57 -7.37
C LEU A 16 -36.83 0.56 -8.17
N SER A 17 -37.87 0.00 -7.55
CA SER A 17 -38.72 -1.04 -8.15
C SER A 17 -39.49 -0.59 -9.39
N THR A 18 -39.72 0.71 -9.57
CA THR A 18 -40.46 1.25 -10.73
C THR A 18 -39.55 1.72 -11.86
N ALA A 19 -38.26 1.96 -11.56
CA ALA A 19 -37.29 2.40 -12.53
C ALA A 19 -36.92 1.29 -13.53
N SER A 20 -36.70 1.68 -14.79
CA SER A 20 -36.18 0.78 -15.83
C SER A 20 -34.73 0.41 -15.53
N ILE A 21 -34.24 -0.69 -16.13
CA ILE A 21 -32.84 -1.11 -16.00
C ILE A 21 -31.88 -0.02 -16.51
N GLU A 22 -32.23 0.64 -17.62
CA GLU A 22 -31.44 1.74 -18.21
C GLU A 22 -31.35 2.93 -17.25
N SER A 23 -32.48 3.37 -16.68
CA SER A 23 -32.48 4.49 -15.74
C SER A 23 -31.73 4.18 -14.44
N LEU A 24 -31.80 2.92 -13.96
CA LEU A 24 -31.01 2.47 -12.82
C LEU A 24 -29.52 2.42 -13.15
N ALA A 25 -29.15 1.93 -14.33
CA ALA A 25 -27.77 1.87 -14.79
C ALA A 25 -27.17 3.27 -14.92
N ASP A 26 -27.87 4.21 -15.56
CA ASP A 26 -27.42 5.60 -15.71
C ASP A 26 -27.24 6.28 -14.35
N ALA A 27 -28.20 6.10 -13.44
CA ALA A 27 -28.11 6.62 -12.08
C ALA A 27 -26.93 5.99 -11.31
N ALA A 28 -26.71 4.67 -11.44
CA ALA A 28 -25.60 3.98 -10.81
C ALA A 28 -24.24 4.41 -11.38
N ILE A 29 -24.13 4.69 -12.69
CA ILE A 29 -22.91 5.23 -13.29
C ILE A 29 -22.57 6.60 -12.68
N GLU A 30 -23.52 7.53 -12.63
CA GLU A 30 -23.29 8.86 -12.05
C GLU A 30 -22.95 8.79 -10.56
N ALA A 31 -23.65 7.93 -9.82
CA ALA A 31 -23.41 7.65 -8.42
C ALA A 31 -22.00 7.11 -8.17
N ALA A 32 -21.60 6.06 -8.90
CA ALA A 32 -20.33 5.38 -8.72
C ALA A 32 -19.15 6.27 -9.12
N ARG A 33 -19.31 7.20 -10.07
CA ARG A 33 -18.27 8.21 -10.37
C ARG A 33 -17.88 9.06 -9.16
N CYS A 34 -18.78 9.23 -8.19
CA CYS A 34 -18.52 9.97 -6.95
C CYS A 34 -17.93 9.13 -5.81
N VAL A 35 -17.81 7.81 -5.97
CA VAL A 35 -17.21 6.92 -4.97
C VAL A 35 -15.86 6.42 -5.47
N PRO A 36 -14.73 6.81 -4.86
CA PRO A 36 -13.41 6.37 -5.30
C PRO A 36 -13.28 4.84 -5.28
N ALA A 37 -12.70 4.24 -6.33
CA ALA A 37 -12.40 2.80 -6.34
C ALA A 37 -11.50 2.36 -5.17
N THR A 38 -10.69 3.28 -4.65
CA THR A 38 -9.81 3.09 -3.49
C THR A 38 -10.53 3.19 -2.14
N ASP A 39 -11.80 3.60 -2.12
CA ASP A 39 -12.64 3.83 -0.93
C ASP A 39 -13.90 2.93 -0.95
N ILE A 40 -13.99 2.03 -1.93
CA ILE A 40 -14.98 0.96 -1.95
C ILE A 40 -14.32 -0.21 -1.22
N ALA A 41 -14.79 -0.48 0.01
CA ALA A 41 -14.49 -1.61 0.92
C ALA A 41 -13.01 -2.02 1.12
N THR A 42 -12.07 -1.32 0.52
CA THR A 42 -10.65 -1.67 0.54
C THR A 42 -10.09 -1.28 1.90
N HIS A 43 -9.78 -2.30 2.71
CA HIS A 43 -9.06 -2.21 3.99
C HIS A 43 -7.60 -1.71 3.84
N ALA A 44 -7.29 -0.99 2.77
CA ALA A 44 -6.05 -0.23 2.73
C ALA A 44 -6.08 0.72 3.94
N LEU A 45 -4.99 0.70 4.71
CA LEU A 45 -4.69 1.67 5.77
C LEU A 45 -5.26 3.06 5.42
N PRO A 46 -5.77 3.83 6.41
CA PRO A 46 -6.52 5.07 6.17
C PRO A 46 -5.84 5.90 5.08
N THR A 47 -6.41 5.81 3.88
CA THR A 47 -5.73 6.18 2.63
C THR A 47 -5.60 7.70 2.53
N ASP A 48 -6.47 8.41 3.25
CA ASP A 48 -6.46 9.87 3.43
C ASP A 48 -5.16 10.39 4.07
N ALA A 49 -4.45 9.58 4.87
CA ALA A 49 -3.16 9.98 5.46
C ALA A 49 -1.97 9.73 4.52
N MET A 50 -2.13 8.87 3.51
CA MET A 50 -1.03 8.41 2.65
C MET A 50 -1.06 8.96 1.23
N LEU A 51 -2.23 9.40 0.76
CA LEU A 51 -2.39 10.02 -0.56
C LEU A 51 -2.00 11.49 -0.50
N ALA A 52 -1.18 11.94 -1.45
CA ALA A 52 -0.94 13.37 -1.63
C ALA A 52 -2.28 14.10 -1.88
N PRO A 53 -2.47 15.33 -1.37
CA PRO A 53 -3.73 16.09 -1.48
C PRO A 53 -4.22 16.36 -2.92
N GLY A 54 -3.46 15.96 -3.95
CA GLY A 54 -3.84 16.06 -5.37
C GLY A 54 -4.46 14.81 -6.01
N ILE A 55 -4.51 13.66 -5.34
CA ILE A 55 -5.01 12.40 -5.94
C ILE A 55 -6.54 12.28 -5.83
N SER A 56 -7.18 13.11 -4.99
CA SER A 56 -8.63 13.16 -4.91
C SER A 56 -9.23 13.79 -6.17
N SER A 57 -9.93 12.97 -6.96
CA SER A 57 -10.71 13.44 -8.10
C SER A 57 -11.67 14.56 -7.66
N VAL A 58 -11.70 15.66 -8.42
CA VAL A 58 -12.58 16.84 -8.23
C VAL A 58 -14.07 16.48 -8.02
N ARG A 59 -14.48 15.24 -8.32
CA ARG A 59 -15.85 14.73 -8.20
C ARG A 59 -16.16 13.98 -6.90
N CYS A 60 -15.18 13.76 -6.02
CA CYS A 60 -15.32 12.96 -4.79
C CYS A 60 -15.46 13.83 -3.53
N ALA A 61 -16.40 14.78 -3.53
CA ALA A 61 -16.66 15.60 -2.34
C ALA A 61 -17.31 14.75 -1.22
N PRO A 62 -16.91 14.87 0.06
CA PRO A 62 -17.27 13.91 1.12
C PRO A 62 -18.78 13.67 1.30
N THR A 63 -19.58 14.74 1.22
CA THR A 63 -21.05 14.66 1.35
C THR A 63 -21.71 13.98 0.16
N ALA A 64 -21.23 14.25 -1.06
CA ALA A 64 -21.71 13.58 -2.27
C ALA A 64 -21.35 12.08 -2.26
N THR A 65 -20.19 11.72 -1.71
CA THR A 65 -19.72 10.33 -1.59
C THR A 65 -20.58 9.50 -0.64
N ALA A 66 -21.00 10.06 0.50
CA ALA A 66 -21.81 9.33 1.49
C ALA A 66 -23.22 9.00 0.95
N ASP A 67 -23.90 9.99 0.38
CA ASP A 67 -25.19 9.78 -0.29
C ASP A 67 -25.05 8.78 -1.44
N ALA A 68 -23.88 8.79 -2.10
CA ALA A 68 -23.61 7.85 -3.16
C ALA A 68 -23.54 6.42 -2.76
N ARG A 69 -22.73 6.16 -1.74
CA ARG A 69 -22.53 4.84 -1.21
C ARG A 69 -23.86 4.24 -0.76
N ALA A 70 -24.71 5.04 -0.11
CA ALA A 70 -26.05 4.60 0.28
C ALA A 70 -26.91 4.20 -0.95
N PHE A 71 -26.93 5.01 -2.01
CA PHE A 71 -27.72 4.70 -3.20
C PHE A 71 -27.21 3.46 -3.91
N LEU A 72 -25.90 3.33 -4.07
CA LEU A 72 -25.28 2.17 -4.70
C LEU A 72 -25.52 0.88 -3.91
N ALA A 73 -25.54 0.96 -2.59
CA ALA A 73 -25.92 -0.18 -1.74
C ALA A 73 -27.39 -0.57 -1.93
N ASP A 74 -28.31 0.41 -2.02
CA ASP A 74 -29.72 0.14 -2.32
C ASP A 74 -29.89 -0.55 -3.69
N VAL A 75 -29.15 -0.10 -4.71
CA VAL A 75 -29.16 -0.71 -6.06
C VAL A 75 -28.54 -2.11 -6.02
N ALA A 76 -27.45 -2.33 -5.29
CA ALA A 76 -26.80 -3.63 -5.16
C ALA A 76 -27.71 -4.68 -4.48
N ALA A 77 -28.61 -4.24 -3.60
CA ALA A 77 -29.62 -5.10 -2.98
C ALA A 77 -30.84 -5.40 -3.87
N ASP A 78 -30.98 -4.74 -5.03
CA ASP A 78 -32.09 -4.98 -5.96
C ASP A 78 -31.92 -6.34 -6.66
N THR A 79 -33.01 -7.09 -6.79
CA THR A 79 -33.00 -8.43 -7.42
C THR A 79 -32.61 -8.41 -8.91
N ARG A 80 -32.66 -7.23 -9.55
CA ARG A 80 -32.26 -7.02 -10.95
C ARG A 80 -30.80 -6.62 -11.11
N ILE A 81 -30.00 -6.64 -10.05
CA ILE A 81 -28.63 -6.11 -10.05
C ILE A 81 -27.77 -6.70 -11.17
N GLU A 82 -27.86 -7.99 -11.44
CA GLU A 82 -27.10 -8.62 -12.53
C GLU A 82 -27.39 -7.99 -13.90
N SER A 83 -28.67 -7.66 -14.17
CA SER A 83 -29.05 -7.01 -15.42
C SER A 83 -28.57 -5.57 -15.50
N VAL A 84 -28.61 -4.85 -14.36
CA VAL A 84 -28.08 -3.48 -14.26
C VAL A 84 -26.57 -3.48 -14.50
N VAL A 85 -25.81 -4.33 -13.80
CA VAL A 85 -24.35 -4.45 -13.96
C VAL A 85 -23.99 -4.88 -15.38
N THR A 86 -24.69 -5.87 -15.94
CA THR A 86 -24.46 -6.30 -17.33
C THR A 86 -24.69 -5.15 -18.31
N HIS A 87 -25.74 -4.36 -18.11
CA HIS A 87 -26.00 -3.18 -18.94
C HIS A 87 -24.85 -2.17 -18.83
N VAL A 88 -24.47 -1.76 -17.61
CA VAL A 88 -23.36 -0.82 -17.38
C VAL A 88 -22.05 -1.31 -18.02
N LEU A 89 -21.71 -2.60 -17.84
CA LEU A 89 -20.50 -3.17 -18.42
C LEU A 89 -20.52 -3.15 -19.95
N GLN A 90 -21.67 -3.41 -20.58
CA GLN A 90 -21.80 -3.47 -22.03
C GLN A 90 -21.89 -2.09 -22.69
N THR A 91 -22.68 -1.18 -22.13
CA THR A 91 -23.00 0.11 -22.76
C THR A 91 -22.04 1.22 -22.38
N TYR A 92 -21.45 1.16 -21.17
CA TYR A 92 -20.58 2.19 -20.65
C TYR A 92 -19.12 1.76 -20.59
N LEU A 93 -18.79 0.69 -19.86
CA LEU A 93 -17.38 0.32 -19.63
C LEU A 93 -16.72 -0.29 -20.87
N ARG A 94 -17.38 -1.24 -21.55
CA ARG A 94 -16.80 -1.93 -22.71
C ARG A 94 -16.32 -0.96 -23.79
N PRO A 95 -17.08 0.07 -24.24
CA PRO A 95 -16.60 1.04 -25.20
C PRO A 95 -15.33 1.80 -24.76
N LEU A 96 -15.22 2.13 -23.47
CA LEU A 96 -14.09 2.89 -22.91
C LEU A 96 -12.79 2.04 -22.87
N PHE A 97 -12.92 0.75 -22.62
CA PHE A 97 -11.78 -0.17 -22.54
C PHE A 97 -11.52 -0.94 -23.84
N ALA A 98 -12.40 -0.88 -24.84
CA ALA A 98 -12.36 -1.75 -26.03
C ALA A 98 -11.03 -1.70 -26.79
N ARG A 99 -10.47 -0.51 -27.05
CA ARG A 99 -9.22 -0.36 -27.81
C ARG A 99 -8.04 -0.98 -27.07
N ALA A 100 -7.92 -0.72 -25.77
CA ALA A 100 -6.85 -1.30 -24.97
C ALA A 100 -7.04 -2.81 -24.75
N ALA A 101 -8.29 -3.26 -24.58
CA ALA A 101 -8.62 -4.67 -24.36
C ALA A 101 -8.30 -5.57 -25.58
N GLN A 102 -8.30 -5.02 -26.80
CA GLN A 102 -7.92 -5.76 -28.02
C GLN A 102 -6.48 -6.31 -27.97
N HIS A 103 -5.61 -5.67 -27.19
CA HIS A 103 -4.23 -6.08 -27.02
C HIS A 103 -4.00 -6.81 -25.68
N SER A 104 -5.03 -6.94 -24.83
CA SER A 104 -4.88 -7.49 -23.48
C SER A 104 -4.48 -8.97 -23.47
N ARG A 105 -3.90 -9.39 -22.33
CA ARG A 105 -3.57 -10.80 -22.05
C ARG A 105 -4.79 -11.69 -21.81
N VAL A 106 -6.00 -11.20 -22.12
CA VAL A 106 -7.28 -11.86 -21.86
C VAL A 106 -8.03 -12.06 -23.17
N GLN A 107 -8.54 -13.26 -23.38
CA GLN A 107 -9.39 -13.58 -24.52
C GLN A 107 -10.77 -12.92 -24.38
N ALA A 108 -11.52 -12.80 -25.48
CA ALA A 108 -12.92 -12.33 -25.44
C ALA A 108 -13.84 -13.15 -24.51
N SER A 109 -13.43 -14.36 -24.14
CA SER A 109 -14.08 -15.25 -23.17
C SER A 109 -13.78 -14.91 -21.71
N GLY A 110 -12.92 -13.94 -21.42
CA GLY A 110 -12.43 -13.63 -20.07
C GLY A 110 -11.36 -14.60 -19.54
N ARG A 111 -10.84 -15.51 -20.38
CA ARG A 111 -9.76 -16.46 -20.04
C ARG A 111 -8.40 -15.86 -20.31
N ALA A 112 -7.39 -16.30 -19.57
CA ALA A 112 -6.00 -15.93 -19.85
C ALA A 112 -5.57 -16.43 -21.25
N ALA A 113 -5.00 -15.54 -22.05
CA ALA A 113 -4.50 -15.86 -23.37
C ALA A 113 -3.13 -16.53 -23.28
N HIS A 114 -2.98 -17.71 -23.89
CA HIS A 114 -1.70 -18.44 -23.88
C HIS A 114 -0.67 -17.73 -24.78
N GLY A 115 0.52 -17.43 -24.23
CA GLY A 115 1.61 -16.79 -24.98
C GLY A 115 1.40 -15.30 -25.28
N ALA A 116 0.50 -14.63 -24.56
CA ALA A 116 0.27 -13.20 -24.73
C ALA A 116 1.54 -12.40 -24.40
N ARG A 117 1.84 -11.41 -25.26
CA ARG A 117 2.96 -10.49 -25.05
C ARG A 117 2.51 -9.27 -24.25
N PRO A 118 3.43 -8.60 -23.54
CA PRO A 118 3.14 -7.33 -22.87
C PRO A 118 2.53 -6.33 -23.84
N LEU A 119 1.55 -5.56 -23.36
CA LEU A 119 0.90 -4.51 -24.15
C LEU A 119 1.94 -3.47 -24.57
N VAL A 120 1.96 -3.13 -25.86
CA VAL A 120 2.66 -1.93 -26.32
C VAL A 120 1.63 -0.81 -26.32
N TRP A 121 1.77 0.13 -25.40
CA TRP A 121 0.92 1.31 -25.34
C TRP A 121 1.41 2.33 -26.37
N GLU A 122 0.49 2.82 -27.21
CA GLU A 122 0.74 3.98 -28.08
C GLU A 122 0.66 5.26 -27.23
N ASP A 123 1.37 6.33 -27.61
CA ASP A 123 1.48 7.60 -26.85
C ASP A 123 0.14 8.37 -26.65
N GLU A 124 -0.99 7.83 -27.11
CA GLU A 124 -2.32 8.42 -26.91
C GLU A 124 -2.86 8.10 -25.51
N ARG A 125 -3.31 9.13 -24.79
CA ARG A 125 -3.92 8.94 -23.47
C ARG A 125 -5.16 8.04 -23.54
N PRO A 126 -5.35 7.12 -22.59
CA PRO A 126 -6.50 6.24 -22.60
C PRO A 126 -7.80 7.00 -22.31
N VAL A 127 -8.86 6.72 -23.06
CA VAL A 127 -10.17 7.40 -22.91
C VAL A 127 -10.78 7.23 -21.51
N TRP A 128 -10.45 6.14 -20.82
CA TRP A 128 -10.92 5.91 -19.45
C TRP A 128 -10.23 6.81 -18.42
N ASP A 129 -9.09 7.42 -18.74
CA ASP A 129 -8.28 8.28 -17.85
C ASP A 129 -8.77 9.75 -17.81
N ASP A 130 -9.60 10.17 -18.77
CA ASP A 130 -10.08 11.57 -18.93
C ASP A 130 -11.20 11.98 -17.94
N GLY A 131 -11.09 11.60 -16.66
CA GLY A 131 -12.08 11.96 -15.63
C GLY A 131 -13.44 11.27 -15.82
N SER A 132 -13.47 10.18 -16.57
CA SER A 132 -14.66 9.36 -16.82
C SER A 132 -15.20 8.68 -15.55
N GLY A 133 -14.34 8.50 -14.53
CA GLY A 133 -14.65 7.70 -13.35
C GLY A 133 -14.89 6.22 -13.66
N ALA A 134 -14.47 5.74 -14.84
CA ALA A 134 -14.67 4.36 -15.25
C ALA A 134 -14.09 3.32 -14.27
N PRO A 135 -12.91 3.53 -13.66
CA PRO A 135 -12.41 2.60 -12.63
C PRO A 135 -13.32 2.52 -11.40
N ASN A 136 -13.92 3.64 -10.98
CA ASN A 136 -14.87 3.68 -9.87
C ASN A 136 -16.16 2.91 -10.20
N VAL A 137 -16.70 3.11 -11.41
CA VAL A 137 -17.87 2.38 -11.90
C VAL A 137 -17.57 0.88 -11.98
N LEU A 138 -16.38 0.51 -12.44
CA LEU A 138 -15.95 -0.89 -12.51
C LEU A 138 -15.82 -1.53 -11.12
N ALA A 139 -15.23 -0.82 -10.14
CA ALA A 139 -15.16 -1.25 -8.75
C ALA A 139 -16.56 -1.47 -8.17
N TRP A 140 -17.50 -0.55 -8.40
CA TRP A 140 -18.89 -0.75 -7.99
C TRP A 140 -19.54 -1.95 -8.68
N CYS A 141 -19.33 -2.17 -9.97
CA CYS A 141 -19.88 -3.35 -10.66
C CYS A 141 -19.39 -4.66 -10.03
N VAL A 142 -18.10 -4.74 -9.71
CA VAL A 142 -17.52 -5.89 -8.99
C VAL A 142 -18.18 -6.06 -7.61
N HIS A 143 -18.24 -4.98 -6.84
CA HIS A 143 -18.82 -4.97 -5.50
C HIS A 143 -20.32 -5.34 -5.53
N ALA A 144 -21.07 -4.91 -6.53
CA ALA A 144 -22.48 -5.20 -6.66
C ALA A 144 -22.73 -6.66 -7.08
N LEU A 145 -21.88 -7.24 -7.94
CA LEU A 145 -21.92 -8.67 -8.25
C LEU A 145 -21.68 -9.53 -7.02
N ALA A 146 -20.93 -9.01 -6.03
CA ALA A 146 -20.72 -9.70 -4.77
C ALA A 146 -22.00 -9.90 -3.95
N HIS A 147 -22.99 -9.02 -4.13
CA HIS A 147 -24.28 -9.14 -3.47
C HIS A 147 -25.28 -10.03 -4.26
N GLY A 148 -24.87 -10.46 -5.45
CA GLY A 148 -25.67 -11.30 -6.35
C GLY A 148 -25.47 -12.80 -6.14
N ALA A 149 -26.07 -13.59 -7.03
CA ALA A 149 -25.89 -15.05 -7.04
C ALA A 149 -24.48 -15.42 -7.53
N PRO A 150 -23.81 -16.45 -6.96
CA PRO A 150 -22.46 -16.86 -7.38
C PRO A 150 -22.35 -17.18 -8.88
N GLU A 151 -23.42 -17.66 -9.50
CA GLU A 151 -23.49 -17.98 -10.93
C GLU A 151 -23.48 -16.74 -11.83
N ALA A 152 -23.78 -15.56 -11.28
CA ALA A 152 -23.70 -14.29 -12.00
C ALA A 152 -22.27 -14.01 -12.45
N TRP A 153 -21.27 -14.41 -11.64
CA TRP A 153 -19.87 -14.29 -12.02
C TRP A 153 -19.59 -14.99 -13.34
N GLU A 154 -19.98 -16.25 -13.53
CA GLU A 154 -19.69 -16.97 -14.78
C GLU A 154 -20.25 -16.29 -16.03
N ARG A 155 -21.38 -15.58 -15.91
CA ARG A 155 -22.03 -14.87 -17.03
C ARG A 155 -21.41 -13.52 -17.33
N VAL A 156 -21.05 -12.78 -16.29
CA VAL A 156 -20.62 -11.37 -16.41
C VAL A 156 -19.09 -11.24 -16.49
N TRP A 157 -18.36 -12.26 -16.04
CA TRP A 157 -16.90 -12.34 -16.02
C TRP A 157 -16.19 -11.89 -17.30
N PRO A 158 -16.61 -12.30 -18.52
CA PRO A 158 -15.93 -11.89 -19.75
C PRO A 158 -15.93 -10.37 -19.99
N LEU A 159 -16.82 -9.63 -19.31
CA LEU A 159 -16.93 -8.18 -19.40
C LEU A 159 -16.12 -7.45 -18.31
N VAL A 160 -15.85 -8.11 -17.18
CA VAL A 160 -15.19 -7.50 -16.00
C VAL A 160 -13.67 -7.65 -16.08
N VAL A 161 -13.19 -8.83 -16.46
CA VAL A 161 -11.75 -9.15 -16.43
C VAL A 161 -10.93 -8.30 -17.40
N PRO A 162 -11.34 -8.09 -18.67
CA PRO A 162 -10.53 -7.31 -19.59
C PRO A 162 -10.26 -5.87 -19.11
N PRO A 163 -11.25 -5.09 -18.63
CA PRO A 163 -11.00 -3.77 -18.02
C PRO A 163 -9.99 -3.79 -16.85
N ILE A 164 -10.08 -4.79 -15.96
CA ILE A 164 -9.14 -4.92 -14.84
C ILE A 164 -7.72 -5.16 -15.34
N MET A 165 -7.57 -6.08 -16.29
CA MET A 165 -6.27 -6.38 -16.88
C MET A 165 -5.73 -5.21 -17.68
N VAL A 166 -6.57 -4.41 -18.33
CA VAL A 166 -6.14 -3.16 -18.97
C VAL A 166 -5.59 -2.18 -17.95
N LEU A 167 -6.22 -2.01 -16.78
CA LEU A 167 -5.71 -1.14 -15.72
C LEU A 167 -4.38 -1.65 -15.14
N LEU A 168 -4.27 -2.96 -14.90
CA LEU A 168 -3.02 -3.58 -14.40
C LEU A 168 -1.89 -3.58 -15.45
N ASP A 169 -2.21 -3.63 -16.74
CA ASP A 169 -1.25 -3.58 -17.84
C ASP A 169 -0.91 -2.14 -18.26
N ALA A 170 -1.67 -1.14 -17.78
CA ALA A 170 -1.47 0.26 -18.12
C ALA A 170 -0.12 0.82 -17.66
N PRO A 171 0.45 1.78 -18.41
CA PRO A 171 1.70 2.41 -18.04
C PRO A 171 1.48 3.33 -16.83
N GLY A 172 2.47 3.37 -15.96
CA GLY A 172 2.44 4.19 -14.75
C GLY A 172 1.85 3.47 -13.53
N ALA A 173 2.06 4.06 -12.36
CA ALA A 173 1.70 3.46 -11.08
C ALA A 173 0.21 3.61 -10.74
N TYR A 174 -0.39 4.77 -11.09
CA TYR A 174 -1.77 5.08 -10.70
C TYR A 174 -2.84 4.17 -11.34
N PRO A 175 -2.82 3.90 -12.67
CA PRO A 175 -3.75 2.92 -13.25
C PRO A 175 -3.62 1.53 -12.64
N LYS A 176 -2.39 1.11 -12.30
CA LYS A 176 -2.15 -0.19 -11.65
C LYS A 176 -2.71 -0.24 -10.24
N LEU A 177 -2.63 0.87 -9.49
CA LEU A 177 -3.27 0.99 -8.19
C LEU A 177 -4.78 0.78 -8.32
N LEU A 178 -5.43 1.47 -9.27
CA LEU A 178 -6.86 1.31 -9.52
C LEU A 178 -7.20 -0.14 -9.93
N GLY A 179 -6.40 -0.74 -10.82
CA GLY A 179 -6.55 -2.14 -11.20
C GLY A 179 -6.42 -3.11 -10.03
N ALA A 180 -5.45 -2.87 -9.14
CA ALA A 180 -5.24 -3.67 -7.93
C ALA A 180 -6.42 -3.54 -6.96
N CYS A 181 -6.90 -2.31 -6.68
CA CYS A 181 -8.07 -2.09 -5.83
C CYS A 181 -9.33 -2.80 -6.38
N VAL A 182 -9.61 -2.66 -7.68
CA VAL A 182 -10.76 -3.33 -8.32
C VAL A 182 -10.63 -4.86 -8.25
N ALA A 183 -9.42 -5.40 -8.48
CA ALA A 183 -9.17 -6.83 -8.33
C ALA A 183 -9.29 -7.30 -6.86
N GLY A 184 -8.92 -6.46 -5.90
CA GLY A 184 -9.09 -6.70 -4.47
C GLY A 184 -10.55 -6.91 -4.09
N GLU A 185 -11.46 -6.09 -4.61
CA GLU A 185 -12.90 -6.24 -4.42
C GLU A 185 -13.45 -7.59 -4.93
N MET A 186 -12.77 -8.24 -5.88
CA MET A 186 -13.15 -9.58 -6.37
C MET A 186 -12.68 -10.71 -5.47
N LEU A 187 -11.62 -10.48 -4.69
CA LEU A 187 -10.79 -11.54 -4.10
C LEU A 187 -10.78 -11.53 -2.56
N LEU A 188 -11.04 -10.40 -1.91
CA LEU A 188 -10.95 -10.29 -0.45
C LEU A 188 -12.22 -10.86 0.23
N PRO A 189 -12.10 -11.82 1.17
CA PRO A 189 -13.24 -12.50 1.80
C PRO A 189 -14.16 -11.62 2.66
N GLU A 190 -13.68 -10.46 3.11
CA GLU A 190 -14.43 -9.49 3.89
C GLU A 190 -15.31 -8.60 2.99
N ALA A 191 -14.93 -8.45 1.71
CA ALA A 191 -15.87 -8.07 0.66
C ALA A 191 -16.82 -9.24 0.45
N HIS A 192 -18.13 -9.00 0.50
CA HIS A 192 -19.16 -10.04 0.70
C HIS A 192 -19.33 -11.03 -0.47
N ALA A 193 -18.39 -11.11 -1.42
CA ALA A 193 -18.21 -12.26 -2.29
C ALA A 193 -16.77 -12.47 -2.73
N CYS A 194 -16.36 -13.72 -2.68
CA CYS A 194 -15.23 -14.18 -3.46
C CYS A 194 -15.73 -14.71 -4.81
N VAL A 195 -15.04 -14.33 -5.88
CA VAL A 195 -15.05 -15.11 -7.11
C VAL A 195 -14.76 -16.58 -6.77
N PRO A 196 -15.53 -17.54 -7.30
CA PRO A 196 -15.27 -18.95 -7.01
C PRO A 196 -13.84 -19.34 -7.39
N ALA A 197 -13.10 -19.93 -6.44
CA ALA A 197 -11.71 -20.35 -6.64
C ALA A 197 -11.54 -21.27 -7.86
N GLU A 198 -12.52 -22.13 -8.11
CA GLU A 198 -12.55 -23.02 -9.27
C GLU A 198 -12.62 -22.25 -10.60
N LEU A 199 -13.35 -21.14 -10.63
CA LEU A 199 -13.42 -20.28 -11.81
C LEU A 199 -12.05 -19.64 -12.09
N LEU A 200 -11.36 -19.17 -11.06
CA LEU A 200 -10.01 -18.60 -11.17
C LEU A 200 -9.01 -19.61 -11.73
N ARG A 201 -9.01 -20.84 -11.20
CA ARG A 201 -8.12 -21.92 -11.67
C ARG A 201 -8.42 -22.32 -13.11
N ARG A 202 -9.68 -22.65 -13.41
CA ARG A 202 -10.10 -23.18 -14.73
C ARG A 202 -9.94 -22.16 -15.86
N THR A 203 -9.94 -20.87 -15.56
CA THR A 203 -9.74 -19.79 -16.54
C THR A 203 -8.29 -19.35 -16.68
N GLY A 204 -7.39 -19.83 -15.81
CA GLY A 204 -6.00 -19.38 -15.73
C GLY A 204 -5.85 -17.95 -15.20
N LEU A 205 -6.92 -17.36 -14.64
CA LEU A 205 -6.87 -15.98 -14.19
C LEU A 205 -6.08 -15.82 -12.89
N ALA A 206 -6.01 -16.87 -12.05
CA ALA A 206 -5.19 -16.85 -10.86
C ALA A 206 -3.73 -16.47 -11.17
N GLU A 207 -3.09 -17.22 -12.09
CA GLU A 207 -1.72 -16.97 -12.50
C GLU A 207 -1.58 -15.60 -13.20
N LEU A 208 -2.52 -15.26 -14.09
CA LEU A 208 -2.48 -14.00 -14.82
C LEU A 208 -2.59 -12.77 -13.90
N LEU A 209 -3.46 -12.82 -12.88
CA LEU A 209 -3.60 -11.76 -11.89
C LEU A 209 -2.36 -11.68 -11.00
N ASP A 210 -1.84 -12.82 -10.53
CA ASP A 210 -0.63 -12.82 -9.71
C ASP A 210 0.56 -12.22 -10.47
N ASP A 211 0.76 -12.60 -11.73
CA ASP A 211 1.79 -12.04 -12.60
C ASP A 211 1.61 -10.53 -12.82
N ALA A 212 0.38 -10.08 -13.07
CA ALA A 212 0.06 -8.67 -13.30
C ALA A 212 0.29 -7.82 -12.05
N LEU A 213 -0.16 -8.32 -10.90
CA LEU A 213 0.03 -7.69 -9.59
C LEU A 213 1.51 -7.67 -9.21
N HIS A 214 2.24 -8.77 -9.45
CA HIS A 214 3.68 -8.81 -9.22
C HIS A 214 4.41 -7.78 -10.10
N SER A 215 4.08 -7.72 -11.39
CA SER A 215 4.65 -6.74 -12.32
C SER A 215 4.35 -5.29 -11.92
N ALA A 216 3.18 -5.03 -11.32
CA ALA A 216 2.84 -3.71 -10.80
C ALA A 216 3.81 -3.21 -9.73
N MET A 217 4.45 -4.12 -8.98
CA MET A 217 5.43 -3.74 -7.95
C MET A 217 6.74 -3.17 -8.52
N HIS A 218 6.98 -3.26 -9.83
CA HIS A 218 8.08 -2.50 -10.44
C HIS A 218 7.84 -0.99 -10.46
N HIS A 219 6.62 -0.54 -10.17
CA HIS A 219 6.25 0.87 -10.10
C HIS A 219 6.17 1.42 -8.65
N LEU A 220 6.68 0.68 -7.66
CA LEU A 220 6.69 1.11 -6.26
C LEU A 220 7.55 2.36 -5.99
N SER A 221 8.47 2.66 -6.90
CA SER A 221 9.31 3.86 -6.82
C SER A 221 8.57 5.16 -7.13
N ASP A 222 7.30 5.09 -7.56
CA ASP A 222 6.46 6.25 -7.74
C ASP A 222 6.22 6.98 -6.40
N ALA A 223 6.60 8.25 -6.33
CA ALA A 223 6.56 9.04 -5.10
C ALA A 223 5.14 9.38 -4.62
N GLU A 224 4.15 9.40 -5.51
CA GLU A 224 2.79 9.79 -5.18
C GLU A 224 1.95 8.59 -4.76
N VAL A 225 2.06 7.46 -5.48
CA VAL A 225 1.16 6.33 -5.32
C VAL A 225 1.85 5.00 -5.01
N GLY A 226 3.19 4.92 -5.06
CA GLY A 226 3.93 3.67 -4.87
C GLY A 226 3.65 2.99 -3.52
N ALA A 227 3.56 3.80 -2.47
CA ALA A 227 3.11 3.44 -1.12
C ALA A 227 1.77 2.68 -1.11
N VAL A 228 0.74 3.30 -1.68
CA VAL A 228 -0.62 2.77 -1.68
C VAL A 228 -0.74 1.60 -2.67
N LEU A 229 0.01 1.65 -3.78
CA LEU A 229 0.12 0.56 -4.75
C LEU A 229 0.65 -0.71 -4.08
N LEU A 230 1.72 -0.62 -3.28
CA LEU A 230 2.24 -1.76 -2.53
C LEU A 230 1.15 -2.40 -1.68
N SER A 231 0.46 -1.59 -0.88
CA SER A 231 -0.59 -2.07 0.03
C SER A 231 -1.71 -2.74 -0.75
N ALA A 232 -2.24 -2.08 -1.78
CA ALA A 232 -3.32 -2.61 -2.62
C ALA A 232 -2.90 -3.91 -3.32
N THR A 233 -1.70 -3.97 -3.88
CA THR A 233 -1.17 -5.16 -4.55
C THR A 233 -0.98 -6.31 -3.58
N LEU A 234 -0.37 -6.09 -2.42
CA LEU A 234 -0.17 -7.13 -1.41
C LEU A 234 -1.48 -7.67 -0.87
N GLN A 235 -2.43 -6.79 -0.53
CA GLN A 235 -3.77 -7.19 -0.07
C GLN A 235 -4.50 -8.01 -1.13
N THR A 236 -4.45 -7.58 -2.39
CA THR A 236 -5.11 -8.29 -3.50
C THR A 236 -4.47 -9.65 -3.74
N ARG A 237 -3.14 -9.74 -3.76
CA ARG A 237 -2.44 -11.03 -3.90
C ARG A 237 -2.70 -11.94 -2.70
N TYR A 238 -2.77 -11.40 -1.48
CA TYR A 238 -3.19 -12.15 -0.29
C TYR A 238 -4.60 -12.71 -0.43
N GLY A 239 -5.55 -11.88 -0.89
CA GLY A 239 -6.92 -12.30 -1.22
C GLY A 239 -6.94 -13.44 -2.23
N LEU A 240 -6.12 -13.34 -3.29
CA LEU A 240 -5.96 -14.40 -4.29
C LEU A 240 -5.45 -15.71 -3.67
N VAL A 241 -4.37 -15.64 -2.88
CA VAL A 241 -3.80 -16.82 -2.21
C VAL A 241 -4.82 -17.43 -1.26
N ARG A 242 -5.55 -16.64 -0.47
CA ARG A 242 -6.61 -17.12 0.42
C ARG A 242 -7.78 -17.77 -0.33
N ALA A 243 -8.19 -17.17 -1.45
CA ALA A 243 -9.26 -17.73 -2.26
C ALA A 243 -8.88 -19.12 -2.80
N LEU A 244 -7.63 -19.32 -3.18
CA LEU A 244 -7.12 -20.60 -3.66
C LEU A 244 -6.76 -21.57 -2.53
N TYR A 245 -6.29 -21.06 -1.40
CA TYR A 245 -5.77 -21.82 -0.26
C TYR A 245 -6.31 -21.24 1.06
N PRO A 246 -7.51 -21.66 1.49
CA PRO A 246 -8.19 -21.07 2.64
C PRO A 246 -7.45 -21.22 3.98
N ALA A 247 -6.57 -22.22 4.09
CA ALA A 247 -5.72 -22.46 5.26
C ALA A 247 -4.27 -22.66 4.81
N VAL A 248 -3.34 -21.95 5.48
CA VAL A 248 -1.90 -21.91 5.18
C VAL A 248 -1.26 -23.30 5.30
N ASP A 249 -1.69 -24.06 6.29
CA ASP A 249 -1.15 -25.37 6.68
C ASP A 249 -1.89 -26.55 6.02
N ALA A 250 -2.89 -26.27 5.16
CA ALA A 250 -3.67 -27.32 4.53
C ALA A 250 -2.83 -28.19 3.59
N THR A 251 -1.86 -27.60 2.87
CA THR A 251 -1.01 -28.28 1.90
C THR A 251 0.38 -27.63 1.79
N SER A 252 1.37 -28.39 1.27
CA SER A 252 2.68 -27.84 0.90
C SER A 252 2.57 -26.72 -0.13
N GLU A 253 1.61 -26.84 -1.07
CA GLU A 253 1.33 -25.82 -2.09
C GLU A 253 0.80 -24.53 -1.47
N ALA A 254 -0.07 -24.63 -0.45
CA ALA A 254 -0.55 -23.47 0.28
C ALA A 254 0.62 -22.74 0.95
N PHE A 255 1.46 -23.46 1.70
CA PHE A 255 2.65 -22.89 2.32
C PHE A 255 3.56 -22.19 1.29
N GLU A 256 3.88 -22.85 0.17
CA GLU A 256 4.70 -22.26 -0.90
C GLU A 256 4.06 -20.99 -1.48
N ALA A 257 2.74 -20.94 -1.68
CA ALA A 257 2.05 -19.78 -2.19
C ALA A 257 2.15 -18.57 -1.23
N TYR A 258 1.96 -18.79 0.07
CA TYR A 258 2.15 -17.73 1.07
C TYR A 258 3.62 -17.29 1.17
N MET A 259 4.58 -18.21 1.04
CA MET A 259 6.00 -17.88 1.03
C MET A 259 6.42 -17.07 -0.21
N ARG A 260 5.84 -17.36 -1.38
CA ARG A 260 6.04 -16.55 -2.60
C ARG A 260 5.44 -15.16 -2.46
N LEU A 261 4.22 -15.05 -1.94
CA LEU A 261 3.60 -13.75 -1.65
C LEU A 261 4.51 -12.90 -0.75
N PHE A 262 5.08 -13.52 0.28
CA PHE A 262 6.00 -12.86 1.18
C PHE A 262 7.31 -12.46 0.49
N SER A 263 8.00 -13.41 -0.15
CA SER A 263 9.30 -13.19 -0.81
C SER A 263 9.19 -12.14 -1.91
N ASP A 264 8.27 -12.37 -2.84
CA ASP A 264 8.14 -11.55 -4.04
C ASP A 264 7.45 -10.23 -3.75
N GLY A 265 6.64 -10.17 -2.69
CA GLY A 265 5.92 -8.96 -2.29
C GLY A 265 6.70 -8.11 -1.31
N ILE A 266 6.95 -8.64 -0.11
CA ILE A 266 7.53 -7.90 1.01
C ILE A 266 9.04 -7.77 0.86
N LEU A 267 9.78 -8.87 0.67
CA LEU A 267 11.26 -8.78 0.56
C LEU A 267 11.70 -8.04 -0.71
N ALA A 268 11.02 -8.28 -1.83
CA ALA A 268 11.32 -7.55 -3.05
C ALA A 268 11.05 -6.04 -2.86
N ALA A 269 9.93 -5.65 -2.25
CA ALA A 269 9.63 -4.25 -1.94
C ALA A 269 10.65 -3.62 -0.99
N LEU A 270 11.11 -4.36 0.04
CA LEU A 270 12.21 -3.92 0.91
C LEU A 270 13.50 -3.72 0.13
N SER A 271 13.79 -4.54 -0.88
CA SER A 271 15.00 -4.35 -1.71
C SER A 271 14.95 -3.11 -2.61
N TYR A 272 13.77 -2.56 -2.88
CA TYR A 272 13.61 -1.26 -3.56
C TYR A 272 13.73 -0.05 -2.61
N CYS A 273 13.81 -0.27 -1.29
CA CYS A 273 14.09 0.82 -0.36
C CYS A 273 15.55 1.26 -0.48
N ALA A 274 15.78 2.56 -0.63
CA ALA A 274 17.13 3.10 -0.54
C ALA A 274 17.73 2.82 0.86
N PRO A 275 19.05 2.73 0.97
CA PRO A 275 19.69 2.69 2.27
C PRO A 275 19.26 3.93 3.09
N PRO A 276 19.06 3.76 4.41
CA PRO A 276 18.61 4.80 5.33
C PRO A 276 19.23 6.19 5.14
N SER A 277 20.55 6.22 5.00
CA SER A 277 21.36 7.42 4.83
C SER A 277 21.15 8.14 3.49
N ALA A 278 20.59 7.47 2.47
CA ALA A 278 20.37 8.01 1.12
C ALA A 278 18.96 8.58 0.91
N SER A 279 18.11 8.56 1.95
CA SER A 279 16.66 8.73 1.79
C SER A 279 16.17 10.16 2.04
N ALA A 280 16.84 10.97 2.86
CA ALA A 280 16.52 12.40 2.98
C ALA A 280 16.68 13.18 1.65
N PRO A 281 17.69 12.91 0.80
CA PRO A 281 17.77 13.51 -0.54
C PRO A 281 16.70 12.99 -1.54
N ALA A 282 16.15 11.80 -1.29
CA ALA A 282 15.26 11.08 -2.20
C ALA A 282 13.76 11.33 -1.91
N LEU A 283 13.44 12.11 -0.86
CA LEU A 283 12.11 12.67 -0.59
C LEU A 283 11.55 13.49 -1.77
N ARG A 284 12.44 14.02 -2.62
CA ARG A 284 12.11 14.67 -3.90
C ARG A 284 12.81 13.96 -5.06
N ALA A 285 12.48 12.69 -5.27
CA ALA A 285 12.89 11.95 -6.45
C ALA A 285 12.52 12.76 -7.73
N PRO A 286 13.47 13.08 -8.62
CA PRO A 286 13.14 13.61 -9.94
C PRO A 286 12.14 12.67 -10.62
N PRO A 287 11.17 13.20 -11.41
CA PRO A 287 10.24 12.35 -12.12
C PRO A 287 11.00 11.31 -12.97
N GLY A 288 10.76 10.03 -12.70
CA GLY A 288 11.41 8.90 -13.38
C GLY A 288 12.61 8.27 -12.67
N THR A 289 13.03 8.73 -11.47
CA THR A 289 14.08 8.03 -10.70
C THR A 289 13.48 6.93 -9.83
N ALA A 290 13.99 5.71 -9.99
CA ALA A 290 13.46 4.50 -9.36
C ALA A 290 13.89 4.29 -7.88
N LEU A 291 14.58 5.25 -7.26
CA LEU A 291 15.23 5.08 -5.95
C LEU A 291 14.66 6.04 -4.90
N GLY A 292 14.21 5.47 -3.77
CA GLY A 292 14.34 6.12 -2.46
C GLY A 292 13.19 6.98 -1.93
N SER A 293 11.92 6.64 -2.14
CA SER A 293 10.85 7.39 -1.47
C SER A 293 10.71 6.99 0.01
N ALA A 294 10.88 7.94 0.93
CA ALA A 294 10.57 7.71 2.36
C ALA A 294 9.09 7.38 2.60
N ARG A 295 8.20 7.73 1.66
CA ARG A 295 6.78 7.32 1.66
C ARG A 295 6.64 5.81 1.41
N LEU A 296 7.47 5.24 0.52
CA LEU A 296 7.52 3.79 0.31
C LEU A 296 8.05 3.09 1.57
N GLN A 297 9.09 3.63 2.20
CA GLN A 297 9.63 3.12 3.47
C GLN A 297 8.59 3.19 4.61
N HIS A 298 7.86 4.31 4.73
CA HIS A 298 6.75 4.47 5.69
C HIS A 298 5.66 3.40 5.48
N SER A 299 5.34 3.09 4.22
CA SER A 299 4.33 2.09 3.86
C SER A 299 4.80 0.69 4.17
N LEU A 300 6.08 0.39 3.91
CA LEU A 300 6.69 -0.91 4.20
C LEU A 300 6.79 -1.17 5.71
N ALA A 301 7.13 -0.14 6.49
CA ALA A 301 7.07 -0.21 7.95
C ALA A 301 5.67 -0.62 8.44
N GLY A 302 4.61 -0.08 7.85
CA GLY A 302 3.23 -0.44 8.20
C GLY A 302 2.75 -1.82 7.74
N VAL A 303 3.40 -2.47 6.77
CA VAL A 303 2.89 -3.67 6.09
C VAL A 303 3.70 -4.94 6.37
N ALA A 304 4.99 -4.81 6.73
CA ALA A 304 5.88 -5.96 6.89
C ALA A 304 5.89 -6.48 8.34
N CYS A 305 5.06 -7.46 8.72
CA CYS A 305 5.16 -8.13 10.02
C CYS A 305 4.63 -9.57 10.03
N ALA A 306 5.54 -10.54 10.23
CA ALA A 306 5.40 -11.69 11.14
C ALA A 306 6.41 -12.83 10.84
N TRP A 307 6.78 -13.08 9.57
CA TRP A 307 7.45 -14.34 9.19
C TRP A 307 8.95 -14.25 8.89
N PHE A 308 9.50 -13.06 8.62
CA PHE A 308 10.96 -12.84 8.45
C PHE A 308 11.44 -11.69 9.33
N TRP A 309 11.20 -11.91 10.62
CA TRP A 309 11.55 -11.04 11.74
C TRP A 309 12.94 -10.40 11.64
N ASN A 310 13.95 -11.20 11.33
CA ASN A 310 15.36 -10.75 11.28
C ASN A 310 15.63 -9.74 10.16
N ALA A 311 15.12 -9.98 8.95
CA ALA A 311 15.34 -9.09 7.82
C ALA A 311 14.65 -7.73 8.01
N PHE A 312 13.46 -7.75 8.61
CA PHE A 312 12.77 -6.51 8.96
C PHE A 312 13.50 -5.76 10.09
N LEU A 313 13.90 -6.44 11.17
CA LEU A 313 14.58 -5.78 12.28
C LEU A 313 15.95 -5.22 11.89
N ASP A 314 16.71 -5.92 11.04
CA ASP A 314 17.96 -5.41 10.46
C ASP A 314 17.71 -4.12 9.65
N TRP A 315 16.74 -4.16 8.74
CA TRP A 315 16.33 -2.99 7.96
C TRP A 315 15.84 -1.84 8.85
N ALA A 316 14.99 -2.13 9.84
CA ALA A 316 14.39 -1.14 10.74
C ALA A 316 15.44 -0.52 11.66
N ALA A 317 16.38 -1.31 12.20
CA ALA A 317 17.51 -0.81 12.98
C ALA A 317 18.38 0.11 12.14
N GLY A 318 18.73 -0.28 10.91
CA GLY A 318 19.43 0.59 9.97
C GLY A 318 18.65 1.89 9.69
N TRP A 319 17.34 1.78 9.45
CA TRP A 319 16.46 2.93 9.19
C TRP A 319 16.46 3.92 10.34
N ILE A 320 16.19 3.43 11.56
CA ILE A 320 16.16 4.24 12.78
C ILE A 320 17.53 4.89 13.02
N ALA A 321 18.62 4.15 12.89
CA ALA A 321 19.98 4.64 13.13
C ALA A 321 20.36 5.83 12.23
N HIS A 322 20.03 5.73 10.95
CA HIS A 322 20.67 6.55 9.91
C HIS A 322 19.72 7.52 9.19
N ALA A 323 18.40 7.50 9.47
CA ALA A 323 17.39 8.33 8.80
C ALA A 323 17.73 9.84 8.79
N PHE A 324 18.38 10.34 9.84
CA PHE A 324 18.69 11.76 10.01
C PHE A 324 20.16 12.13 9.74
N GLU A 325 21.03 11.18 9.36
CA GLU A 325 22.48 11.45 9.22
C GLU A 325 22.82 12.49 8.14
N ALA A 326 22.00 12.57 7.09
CA ALA A 326 22.20 13.52 6.00
C ALA A 326 21.61 14.92 6.26
N THR A 327 20.90 15.09 7.38
CA THR A 327 20.09 16.29 7.69
C THR A 327 20.65 17.01 8.91
N THR A 328 20.90 18.30 8.77
CA THR A 328 21.33 19.19 9.89
C THR A 328 20.25 20.19 10.28
N SER A 329 19.29 20.44 9.38
CA SER A 329 18.12 21.29 9.58
C SER A 329 16.97 20.78 8.71
N MET A 330 15.75 20.95 9.20
CA MET A 330 14.50 20.55 8.52
C MET A 330 14.19 21.45 7.31
N ASP A 331 14.68 22.70 7.32
CA ASP A 331 14.36 23.71 6.29
C ASP A 331 15.30 23.68 5.08
N THR A 332 16.33 22.82 5.13
CA THR A 332 17.41 22.83 4.15
C THR A 332 17.56 21.49 3.47
N ALA A 333 17.93 21.53 2.18
CA ALA A 333 18.33 20.34 1.46
C ALA A 333 19.44 19.59 2.21
N PRO A 334 19.42 18.25 2.20
CA PRO A 334 20.46 17.45 2.82
C PRO A 334 21.83 17.80 2.24
N GLN A 335 22.85 17.78 3.09
CA GLN A 335 24.20 18.24 2.73
C GLN A 335 24.94 17.25 1.82
N ARG A 336 24.43 16.02 1.69
CA ARG A 336 25.01 14.92 0.93
C ARG A 336 24.07 14.48 -0.20
N SER A 337 24.64 14.15 -1.36
CA SER A 337 23.89 13.62 -2.50
C SER A 337 23.52 12.14 -2.29
N MET A 338 22.38 11.70 -2.83
CA MET A 338 21.97 10.27 -2.78
C MET A 338 23.05 9.36 -3.38
N THR A 339 23.65 9.79 -4.48
CA THR A 339 24.71 9.08 -5.20
C THR A 339 25.98 8.90 -4.35
N SER A 340 26.38 9.92 -3.59
CA SER A 340 27.52 9.84 -2.66
C SER A 340 27.30 8.78 -1.59
N VAL A 341 26.12 8.77 -0.98
CA VAL A 341 25.79 7.82 0.09
C VAL A 341 25.70 6.38 -0.43
N VAL A 342 25.07 6.17 -1.58
CA VAL A 342 24.96 4.83 -2.19
C VAL A 342 26.34 4.30 -2.63
N ASN A 343 27.22 5.16 -3.16
CA ASN A 343 28.57 4.77 -3.58
C ASN A 343 29.46 4.39 -2.39
N GLU A 344 29.35 5.11 -1.25
CA GLU A 344 30.05 4.75 0.00
C GLU A 344 29.65 3.35 0.50
N ILE A 345 28.35 3.03 0.45
CA ILE A 345 27.81 1.73 0.90
C ILE A 345 28.19 0.59 -0.05
N THR A 346 28.18 0.85 -1.36
CA THR A 346 28.49 -0.17 -2.39
C THR A 346 29.98 -0.32 -2.65
N GLN A 347 30.84 0.43 -1.96
CA GLN A 347 32.30 0.47 -2.15
C GLN A 347 32.69 0.78 -3.61
N GLN A 348 31.92 1.61 -4.30
CA GLN A 348 32.23 2.06 -5.66
C GLN A 348 32.93 3.43 -5.62
N ASP A 349 33.95 3.61 -6.46
CA ASP A 349 34.69 4.87 -6.57
C ASP A 349 33.76 6.05 -6.87
N THR A 350 33.94 7.14 -6.11
CA THR A 350 33.14 8.37 -6.21
C THR A 350 33.34 9.06 -7.56
N VAL A 351 32.47 8.76 -8.53
CA VAL A 351 32.37 9.54 -9.78
C VAL A 351 31.47 10.74 -9.53
N GLY A 352 32.09 11.89 -9.24
CA GLY A 352 31.47 13.23 -9.27
C GLY A 352 30.28 13.45 -8.34
N ASP A 353 30.49 14.19 -7.24
CA ASP A 353 29.40 14.67 -6.40
C ASP A 353 28.45 15.58 -7.21
N GLU A 354 27.29 15.06 -7.56
CA GLU A 354 26.17 15.91 -7.98
C GLU A 354 25.73 16.75 -6.77
N LYS A 355 25.67 18.07 -6.96
CA LYS A 355 25.18 18.97 -5.91
C LYS A 355 23.72 18.63 -5.57
N PRO A 356 23.32 18.71 -4.29
CA PRO A 356 21.92 18.51 -3.90
C PRO A 356 21.00 19.45 -4.69
N VAL A 357 19.83 18.93 -5.07
CA VAL A 357 18.83 19.64 -5.88
C VAL A 357 18.41 20.93 -5.16
N SER A 358 18.56 22.08 -5.82
CA SER A 358 18.11 23.36 -5.28
C SER A 358 16.58 23.42 -5.28
N GLY A 359 15.95 23.20 -4.13
CA GLY A 359 14.51 23.36 -3.91
C GLY A 359 14.16 24.65 -3.14
N VAL A 360 12.89 25.04 -3.13
CA VAL A 360 12.36 26.12 -2.27
C VAL A 360 12.28 25.61 -0.83
N ALA A 361 12.56 26.45 0.18
CA ALA A 361 12.59 26.04 1.60
C ALA A 361 11.30 25.35 2.08
N HIS A 362 10.12 25.80 1.60
CA HIS A 362 8.83 25.20 1.93
C HIS A 362 8.72 23.73 1.49
N ASP A 363 9.37 23.35 0.39
CA ASP A 363 9.33 21.98 -0.13
C ASP A 363 10.13 21.01 0.77
N TRP A 364 11.12 21.51 1.52
CA TRP A 364 11.95 20.70 2.42
C TRP A 364 11.29 20.47 3.77
N ALA A 365 10.50 21.43 4.27
CA ALA A 365 9.70 21.24 5.47
C ALA A 365 8.71 20.07 5.29
N GLU A 366 7.96 20.03 4.18
CA GLU A 366 7.03 18.91 3.89
C GLU A 366 7.78 17.57 3.81
N ALA A 367 8.92 17.55 3.11
CA ALA A 367 9.76 16.36 3.02
C ALA A 367 10.22 15.89 4.41
N ALA A 368 10.58 16.82 5.29
CA ALA A 368 11.06 16.53 6.62
C ALA A 368 9.95 15.96 7.53
N HIS A 369 8.71 16.44 7.43
CA HIS A 369 7.54 15.81 8.07
C HIS A 369 7.32 14.37 7.59
N VAL A 370 7.46 14.12 6.28
CA VAL A 370 7.35 12.75 5.73
C VAL A 370 8.44 11.83 6.31
N LEU A 371 9.66 12.34 6.52
CA LEU A 371 10.74 11.60 7.15
C LEU A 371 10.44 11.28 8.62
N LEU A 372 9.97 12.27 9.39
CA LEU A 372 9.55 12.09 10.78
C LEU A 372 8.43 11.04 10.89
N ALA A 373 7.38 11.17 10.08
CA ALA A 373 6.28 10.21 10.02
C ALA A 373 6.74 8.80 9.63
N SER A 374 7.73 8.68 8.72
CA SER A 374 8.32 7.40 8.33
C SER A 374 9.06 6.73 9.50
N VAL A 375 9.90 7.48 10.22
CA VAL A 375 10.60 6.97 11.41
C VAL A 375 9.62 6.57 12.50
N LEU A 376 8.61 7.40 12.78
CA LEU A 376 7.58 7.10 13.77
C LEU A 376 6.84 5.79 13.45
N GLN A 377 6.45 5.61 12.18
CA GLN A 377 5.78 4.38 11.75
C GLN A 377 6.68 3.15 11.87
N THR A 378 7.98 3.27 11.54
CA THR A 378 8.95 2.19 11.77
C THR A 378 9.07 1.85 13.25
N LEU A 379 9.06 2.83 14.15
CA LEU A 379 9.07 2.59 15.59
C LEU A 379 7.81 1.84 16.05
N HIS A 380 6.62 2.28 15.63
CA HIS A 380 5.38 1.58 15.95
C HIS A 380 5.37 0.13 15.43
N ALA A 381 5.90 -0.10 14.23
CA ALA A 381 6.01 -1.45 13.66
C ALA A 381 6.97 -2.34 14.47
N VAL A 382 8.13 -1.82 14.84
CA VAL A 382 9.09 -2.53 15.71
C VAL A 382 8.47 -2.81 17.08
N GLN A 383 7.78 -1.84 17.69
CA GLN A 383 7.09 -2.03 18.96
C GLN A 383 5.98 -3.09 18.88
N ALA A 384 5.18 -3.09 17.81
CA ALA A 384 4.14 -4.10 17.57
C ALA A 384 4.76 -5.49 17.44
N MET A 385 5.88 -5.60 16.73
CA MET A 385 6.66 -6.84 16.68
C MET A 385 7.10 -7.26 18.07
N VAL A 386 7.81 -6.41 18.80
CA VAL A 386 8.29 -6.68 20.16
C VAL A 386 7.15 -7.15 21.08
N ALA A 387 5.97 -6.54 20.98
CA ALA A 387 4.78 -6.98 21.71
C ALA A 387 4.32 -8.39 21.30
N LEU A 388 4.24 -8.70 20.00
CA LEU A 388 3.95 -10.04 19.51
C LEU A 388 4.97 -11.08 20.00
N ALA A 389 6.26 -10.71 20.08
CA ALA A 389 7.27 -11.60 20.64
C ALA A 389 7.05 -11.90 22.12
N ALA A 390 6.71 -10.88 22.90
CA ALA A 390 6.38 -11.05 24.31
C ALA A 390 5.14 -11.95 24.51
N GLU A 391 4.13 -11.84 23.64
CA GLU A 391 2.93 -12.69 23.69
C GLU A 391 3.23 -14.15 23.36
N VAL A 392 4.08 -14.42 22.37
CA VAL A 392 4.48 -15.78 21.99
C VAL A 392 5.26 -16.47 23.11
N ASP A 393 6.19 -15.77 23.75
CA ASP A 393 6.96 -16.32 24.88
C ASP A 393 6.06 -16.63 26.10
N ALA A 394 4.91 -15.94 26.22
CA ALA A 394 3.92 -16.18 27.27
C ALA A 394 2.90 -17.30 26.92
N ALA A 395 2.83 -17.75 25.66
CA ALA A 395 1.85 -18.72 25.21
C ALA A 395 2.19 -20.16 25.64
N PRO A 396 1.18 -21.02 25.95
CA PRO A 396 1.44 -22.43 26.25
C PRO A 396 2.06 -23.15 25.03
N PRO A 397 2.96 -24.12 25.25
CA PRO A 397 3.69 -24.76 24.16
C PRO A 397 2.75 -25.42 23.17
N ALA A 398 2.88 -25.05 21.89
CA ALA A 398 2.12 -25.63 20.80
C ALA A 398 2.40 -27.15 20.65
N PRO A 399 1.43 -27.95 20.17
CA PRO A 399 1.67 -29.37 19.87
C PRO A 399 2.83 -29.53 18.88
N PRO A 400 3.65 -30.60 18.99
CA PRO A 400 4.94 -30.72 18.31
C PRO A 400 4.88 -30.68 16.78
N ALA A 401 3.72 -30.95 16.18
CA ALA A 401 3.50 -30.83 14.73
C ALA A 401 3.35 -29.37 14.24
N LEU A 402 3.12 -28.42 15.15
CA LEU A 402 2.96 -26.98 14.93
C LEU A 402 3.92 -26.18 15.81
N ALA A 403 5.01 -26.80 16.25
CA ALA A 403 6.02 -26.14 17.07
C ALA A 403 6.74 -25.07 16.24
N ILE A 404 6.18 -23.85 16.25
CA ILE A 404 6.94 -22.62 16.05
C ILE A 404 8.14 -22.71 17.02
N PRO A 405 9.36 -22.36 16.61
CA PRO A 405 10.52 -22.37 17.50
C PRO A 405 10.15 -21.74 18.86
N THR A 406 10.48 -22.43 19.96
CA THR A 406 10.09 -22.03 21.34
C THR A 406 10.67 -20.70 21.81
N GLN A 407 11.51 -20.09 20.99
CA GLN A 407 11.95 -18.72 21.08
C GLN A 407 11.77 -18.17 19.67
N LEU A 408 11.05 -17.05 19.52
CA LEU A 408 11.08 -16.32 18.26
C LEU A 408 12.55 -16.03 17.92
N PRO A 409 13.07 -16.53 16.79
CA PRO A 409 14.44 -16.27 16.42
C PRO A 409 14.55 -14.76 16.18
N GLY A 410 15.38 -14.06 16.96
CA GLY A 410 15.83 -12.72 16.61
C GLY A 410 15.62 -11.62 17.63
N LEU A 411 14.69 -11.68 18.60
CA LEU A 411 14.55 -10.54 19.52
C LEU A 411 15.86 -10.30 20.29
N HIS A 412 16.41 -11.33 20.94
CA HIS A 412 17.71 -11.25 21.61
C HIS A 412 18.88 -10.95 20.66
N THR A 413 18.78 -11.35 19.39
CA THR A 413 19.83 -11.09 18.39
C THR A 413 19.86 -9.61 18.00
N TYR A 414 18.69 -9.00 17.86
CA TYR A 414 18.53 -7.64 17.34
C TYR A 414 18.24 -6.59 18.42
N ALA A 415 17.88 -6.98 19.64
CA ALA A 415 17.50 -6.04 20.69
C ALA A 415 18.62 -5.03 20.99
N ASN A 416 19.87 -5.50 21.03
CA ASN A 416 21.03 -4.63 21.21
C ASN A 416 21.19 -3.65 20.03
N GLU A 417 21.04 -4.15 18.79
CA GLU A 417 21.14 -3.34 17.58
C GLU A 417 20.03 -2.28 17.52
N VAL A 418 18.78 -2.65 17.81
CA VAL A 418 17.63 -1.75 17.86
C VAL A 418 17.79 -0.70 18.97
N VAL A 419 18.30 -1.08 20.15
CA VAL A 419 18.59 -0.14 21.24
C VAL A 419 19.69 0.85 20.84
N CYS A 420 20.76 0.37 20.21
CA CYS A 420 21.83 1.23 19.70
C CYS A 420 21.34 2.19 18.61
N ALA A 421 20.57 1.69 17.65
CA ALA A 421 19.94 2.48 16.59
C ALA A 421 19.00 3.54 17.17
N SER A 422 18.18 3.16 18.15
CA SER A 422 17.25 4.07 18.82
C SER A 422 17.98 5.19 19.55
N ALA A 423 19.09 4.87 20.22
CA ALA A 423 19.94 5.86 20.87
C ALA A 423 20.58 6.81 19.85
N GLN A 424 21.10 6.31 18.73
CA GLN A 424 21.65 7.13 17.64
C GLN A 424 20.60 8.09 17.07
N CYS A 425 19.41 7.58 16.76
CA CYS A 425 18.27 8.38 16.30
C CYS A 425 17.91 9.50 17.28
N TYR A 426 17.86 9.16 18.57
CA TYR A 426 17.61 10.11 19.65
C TYR A 426 18.64 11.26 19.65
N VAL A 427 19.94 10.94 19.49
CA VAL A 427 21.00 11.97 19.42
C VAL A 427 20.80 12.86 18.21
N SER A 428 20.53 12.27 17.05
CA SER A 428 20.34 13.00 15.80
C SER A 428 19.16 13.97 15.90
N LEU A 429 18.01 13.49 16.36
CA LEU A 429 16.79 14.29 16.54
C LEU A 429 16.97 15.46 17.51
N THR A 430 17.66 15.23 18.64
CA THR A 430 17.95 16.31 19.60
C THR A 430 19.00 17.32 19.11
N SER A 431 19.72 16.99 18.03
CA SER A 431 20.71 17.87 17.41
C SER A 431 20.21 18.61 16.17
N LEU A 432 18.99 18.33 15.70
CA LEU A 432 18.40 18.99 14.52
C LEU A 432 18.07 20.46 14.80
N ASP A 433 18.45 21.36 13.87
CA ASP A 433 17.99 22.76 13.86
C ASP A 433 16.58 22.84 13.27
N VAL A 434 15.57 23.00 14.12
CA VAL A 434 14.15 23.15 13.78
C VAL A 434 13.74 24.60 14.07
N ARG A 435 13.45 25.39 13.04
CA ARG A 435 13.18 26.83 13.20
C ARG A 435 11.69 27.11 13.10
N ASP A 436 11.11 27.59 14.20
CA ASP A 436 9.75 28.14 14.27
C ASP A 436 8.64 27.23 13.69
N ASP A 437 8.87 25.92 13.61
CA ASP A 437 7.90 24.90 13.19
C ASP A 437 7.40 24.13 14.42
N GLY A 438 6.25 24.55 14.94
CA GLY A 438 5.63 23.94 16.13
C GLY A 438 5.20 22.49 15.89
N ASP A 439 4.71 22.18 14.69
CA ASP A 439 4.22 20.84 14.36
C ASP A 439 5.40 19.85 14.29
N ALA A 440 6.52 20.25 13.68
CA ALA A 440 7.73 19.43 13.64
C ALA A 440 8.32 19.20 15.04
N LEU A 441 8.28 20.19 15.94
CA LEU A 441 8.73 20.04 17.33
C LEU A 441 7.86 19.06 18.12
N ASP A 442 6.55 19.09 17.92
CA ASP A 442 5.61 18.16 18.54
C ASP A 442 5.83 16.73 18.02
N GLU A 443 6.02 16.56 16.70
CA GLU A 443 6.34 15.27 16.08
C GLU A 443 7.66 14.69 16.61
N ILE A 444 8.72 15.50 16.66
CA ILE A 444 10.03 15.10 17.21
C ILE A 444 9.88 14.67 18.68
N SER A 445 9.13 15.43 19.47
CA SER A 445 8.87 15.09 20.88
C SER A 445 8.15 13.75 21.02
N GLY A 446 7.17 13.48 20.15
CA GLY A 446 6.50 12.19 20.04
C GLY A 446 7.46 11.06 19.71
N ILE A 447 8.32 11.22 18.70
CA ILE A 447 9.31 10.21 18.31
C ILE A 447 10.31 9.94 19.44
N LEU A 448 10.81 10.98 20.12
CA LEU A 448 11.72 10.82 21.26
C LEU A 448 11.07 10.02 22.40
N GLN A 449 9.77 10.20 22.63
CA GLN A 449 9.02 9.42 23.60
C GLN A 449 8.87 7.96 23.16
N GLU A 450 8.55 7.70 21.89
CA GLU A 450 8.43 6.33 21.37
C GLU A 450 9.76 5.56 21.38
N LEU A 451 10.88 6.23 21.08
CA LEU A 451 12.23 5.66 21.20
C LEU A 451 12.53 5.22 22.64
N ARG A 452 12.17 6.04 23.64
CA ARG A 452 12.34 5.70 25.06
C ARG A 452 11.46 4.52 25.45
N THR A 453 10.19 4.53 25.03
CA THR A 453 9.25 3.42 25.28
C THR A 453 9.78 2.11 24.71
N LEU A 454 10.20 2.11 23.43
CA LEU A 454 10.75 0.93 22.77
C LEU A 454 11.97 0.37 23.52
N CYS A 455 12.93 1.23 23.84
CA CYS A 455 14.13 0.87 24.59
C CYS A 455 13.79 0.25 25.97
N ALA A 456 12.85 0.85 26.71
CA ALA A 456 12.43 0.33 28.02
C ALA A 456 11.70 -1.02 27.91
N THR A 457 10.86 -1.20 26.90
CA THR A 457 10.18 -2.47 26.63
C THR A 457 11.19 -3.56 26.28
N LEU A 458 12.15 -3.27 25.40
CA LEU A 458 13.22 -4.22 25.03
C LEU A 458 14.06 -4.64 26.24
N HIS A 459 14.46 -3.68 27.08
CA HIS A 459 15.21 -3.97 28.31
C HIS A 459 14.42 -4.85 29.28
N THR A 460 13.10 -4.64 29.38
CA THR A 460 12.22 -5.47 30.22
C THR A 460 12.13 -6.92 29.71
N LEU A 461 12.16 -7.11 28.39
CA LEU A 461 12.02 -8.42 27.74
C LEU A 461 13.34 -9.17 27.59
N ASP A 462 14.47 -8.47 27.49
CA ASP A 462 15.80 -9.06 27.35
C ASP A 462 16.80 -8.52 28.40
N PRO A 463 16.98 -9.24 29.53
CA PRO A 463 17.94 -8.88 30.57
C PRO A 463 19.41 -8.88 30.10
N ALA A 464 19.72 -9.49 28.94
CA ALA A 464 21.08 -9.42 28.39
C ALA A 464 21.48 -7.98 27.98
N LEU A 465 20.51 -7.05 27.94
CA LEU A 465 20.74 -5.64 27.65
C LEU A 465 21.26 -4.82 28.83
N ASP A 466 21.38 -5.38 30.05
CA ASP A 466 21.81 -4.63 31.25
C ASP A 466 23.10 -3.83 31.02
N GLU A 467 24.11 -4.42 30.36
CA GLU A 467 25.38 -3.75 30.08
C GLU A 467 25.24 -2.59 29.06
N THR A 468 24.44 -2.79 28.02
CA THR A 468 24.12 -1.76 27.01
C THR A 468 23.31 -0.62 27.63
N TRP A 469 22.34 -0.95 28.48
CA TRP A 469 21.49 -0.01 29.19
C TRP A 469 22.29 0.88 30.13
N ASP A 470 23.17 0.28 30.91
CA ASP A 470 24.11 0.98 31.78
C ASP A 470 25.06 1.89 30.99
N ALA A 471 25.51 1.45 29.81
CA ALA A 471 26.34 2.27 28.93
C ALA A 471 25.58 3.48 28.39
N LEU A 472 24.31 3.31 28.02
CA LEU A 472 23.44 4.40 27.59
C LEU A 472 23.16 5.40 28.71
N HIS A 473 22.88 4.94 29.93
CA HIS A 473 22.71 5.83 31.07
C HIS A 473 23.98 6.61 31.42
N ARG A 474 25.16 5.97 31.34
CA ARG A 474 26.44 6.66 31.50
C ARG A 474 26.66 7.71 30.42
N TRP A 475 26.34 7.39 29.16
CA TRP A 475 26.44 8.32 28.04
C TRP A 475 25.48 9.52 28.21
N ALA A 476 24.23 9.25 28.58
CA ALA A 476 23.20 10.24 28.90
C ALA A 476 23.55 11.12 30.11
N ALA A 477 24.36 10.64 31.05
CA ALA A 477 24.84 11.43 32.18
C ALA A 477 26.00 12.39 31.82
N VAL A 478 26.74 12.11 30.74
CA VAL A 478 27.92 12.89 30.32
C VAL A 478 27.55 14.04 29.37
N ARG A 479 26.48 13.89 28.57
CA ARG A 479 25.86 15.01 27.86
C ARG A 479 24.64 15.41 28.65
N PRO A 480 24.53 16.64 29.19
CA PRO A 480 23.28 17.07 29.80
C PRO A 480 22.23 17.10 28.69
N LEU A 481 21.49 16.01 28.56
CA LEU A 481 20.15 16.00 27.98
C LEU A 481 19.44 17.18 28.63
N VAL A 482 19.00 18.12 27.81
CA VAL A 482 18.15 19.20 28.26
C VAL A 482 17.00 18.53 29.01
N ALA A 483 17.03 18.68 30.32
CA ALA A 483 16.07 18.10 31.21
C ALA A 483 14.75 18.84 30.99
N THR A 484 13.88 18.23 30.19
CA THR A 484 12.41 18.33 30.23
C THR A 484 11.85 17.16 29.44
#